data_AF-A0A2K3KX69-F1
#
_entry.id   AF-A0A2K3KX69-F1
#
_cell.length_a   1.000
_cell.length_b   1.000
_cell.length_c   1.000
_cell.angle_alpha   90.00
_cell.angle_beta   90.00
_cell.angle_gamma   90.00
#
_symmetry.space_group_name_H-M   'P 1'
#
loop_
_entity.id
_entity.type
_entity.pdbx_description
1 polymer ?
#
loop_
_entity_poly.entity_id
_entity_poly.type
_entity_poly.pdbx_seq_one_letter_code
_entity_poly.pdbx_strand_id
1 'polypeptide(L)'
;VLLSSLSKLENIWLNGDGRFLLGSFQPSIADLSLVCELTQLEVLDETDRGRILSPYKKVLGWIEDTRTATNPHFEEMHNILYRAKKKFQQQRSRIAESGTETSNKMGRHSKM
;
A
#
# COMPACT_ATOMS: atom_id res chain seq x y z
N VAL A 1 8.57 7.22 -12.09
CA VAL A 1 7.15 7.57 -12.36
C VAL A 1 6.34 7.63 -11.07
N LEU A 2 6.11 6.51 -10.35
CA LEU A 2 5.25 6.45 -9.16
C LEU A 2 5.52 7.56 -8.10
N LEU A 3 6.76 7.70 -7.62
CA LEU A 3 7.10 8.71 -6.60
C LEU A 3 6.86 10.15 -7.09
N SER A 4 7.12 10.42 -8.37
CA SER A 4 6.80 11.73 -8.97
C SER A 4 5.29 11.96 -9.04
N SER A 5 4.51 10.92 -9.37
CA SER A 5 3.04 11.00 -9.36
C SER A 5 2.48 11.24 -7.95
N LEU A 6 2.99 10.54 -6.93
CA LEU A 6 2.61 10.75 -5.53
C LEU A 6 2.97 12.17 -5.07
N SER A 7 4.13 12.68 -5.47
CA SER A 7 4.52 14.07 -5.21
C SER A 7 3.56 15.07 -5.86
N LYS A 8 3.12 14.84 -7.09
CA LYS A 8 2.09 15.68 -7.75
C LYS A 8 0.74 15.57 -7.05
N LEU A 9 0.34 14.37 -6.62
CA LEU A 9 -0.90 14.14 -5.89
C LEU A 9 -0.92 14.95 -4.58
N GLU A 10 0.14 14.82 -3.78
CA GLU A 10 0.33 15.53 -2.50
C GLU A 10 0.33 17.06 -2.65
N ASN A 11 1.05 17.57 -3.65
CA ASN A 11 1.38 18.99 -3.73
C ASN A 11 0.55 19.80 -4.72
N ILE A 12 -0.23 19.16 -5.60
CA ILE A 12 -1.02 19.84 -6.62
C ILE A 12 -2.50 19.49 -6.45
N TRP A 13 -2.81 18.19 -6.40
CA TRP A 13 -4.20 17.72 -6.47
C TRP A 13 -4.91 17.63 -5.12
N LEU A 14 -4.15 17.46 -4.02
CA LEU A 14 -4.63 17.47 -2.64
C LEU A 14 -4.33 18.82 -1.96
N ASN A 15 -4.79 19.89 -2.60
CA ASN A 15 -4.75 21.25 -2.06
C ASN A 15 -6.16 21.81 -1.94
N GLY A 16 -6.30 22.85 -1.12
CA GLY A 16 -7.58 23.45 -0.76
C GLY A 16 -8.08 22.98 0.60
N ASP A 17 -9.28 23.42 0.97
CA ASP A 17 -9.84 23.22 2.32
C ASP A 17 -10.59 21.88 2.47
N GLY A 18 -10.97 21.25 1.36
CA GLY A 18 -11.62 19.95 1.35
C GLY A 18 -10.67 18.77 1.52
N ARG A 19 -11.25 17.59 1.79
CA ARG A 19 -10.52 16.33 2.04
C ARG A 19 -10.28 15.49 0.80
N PHE A 20 -10.91 15.84 -0.33
CA PHE A 20 -10.86 15.10 -1.58
C PHE A 20 -10.14 15.88 -2.67
N LEU A 21 -9.89 15.24 -3.82
CA LEU A 21 -9.21 15.86 -4.95
C LEU A 21 -9.83 17.21 -5.31
N LEU A 22 -8.97 18.16 -5.69
CA LEU A 22 -9.33 19.54 -6.02
C LEU A 22 -9.94 20.34 -4.85
N GLY A 23 -9.73 19.89 -3.61
CA GLY A 23 -10.26 20.57 -2.42
C GLY A 23 -11.77 20.38 -2.24
N SER A 24 -12.34 19.30 -2.79
CA SER A 24 -13.76 18.96 -2.63
C SER A 24 -14.07 18.47 -1.22
N PHE A 25 -15.31 18.72 -0.75
CA PHE A 25 -15.84 18.21 0.52
C PHE A 25 -16.53 16.84 0.37
N GLN A 26 -16.72 16.34 -0.84
CA GLN A 26 -17.29 15.03 -1.15
C GLN A 26 -16.39 14.27 -2.15
N PRO A 27 -16.28 12.93 -2.05
CA PRO A 27 -15.48 12.16 -2.98
C PRO A 27 -16.13 12.12 -4.36
N SER A 28 -15.28 12.12 -5.40
CA SER A 28 -15.66 11.89 -6.79
C SER A 28 -15.21 10.51 -7.26
N ILE A 29 -15.58 10.15 -8.51
CA ILE A 29 -15.06 8.93 -9.14
C ILE A 29 -13.53 8.95 -9.27
N ALA A 30 -12.92 10.12 -9.44
CA ALA A 30 -11.46 10.24 -9.53
C ALA A 30 -10.78 9.87 -8.19
N ASP A 31 -11.42 10.22 -7.07
CA ASP A 31 -10.95 9.85 -5.74
C ASP A 31 -10.97 8.32 -5.59
N LEU A 32 -12.12 7.72 -5.84
CA LEU A 32 -12.32 6.29 -5.72
C LEU A 32 -11.35 5.51 -6.64
N SER A 33 -11.28 5.86 -7.93
CA SER A 33 -10.41 5.18 -8.89
C SER A 33 -8.95 5.21 -8.48
N LEU A 34 -8.42 6.38 -8.08
CA LEU A 34 -7.01 6.49 -7.72
C LEU A 34 -6.70 5.82 -6.38
N VAL A 35 -7.60 5.89 -5.39
CA VAL A 35 -7.44 5.19 -4.13
C VAL A 35 -7.47 3.67 -4.31
N CYS A 36 -8.31 3.15 -5.22
CA CYS A 36 -8.28 1.73 -5.58
C CYS A 36 -6.91 1.30 -6.13
N GLU A 37 -6.30 2.09 -7.03
CA GLU A 37 -4.97 1.79 -7.57
C GLU A 37 -3.89 1.82 -6.50
N LEU A 38 -3.90 2.81 -5.59
CA LEU A 38 -2.93 2.87 -4.50
C LEU A 38 -3.14 1.77 -3.46
N THR A 39 -4.38 1.33 -3.25
CA THR A 39 -4.68 0.24 -2.32
C THR A 39 -4.02 -1.06 -2.78
N GLN A 40 -3.80 -1.29 -4.08
CA GLN A 40 -3.07 -2.46 -4.56
C GLN A 40 -1.63 -2.57 -4.01
N LEU A 41 -1.02 -1.48 -3.55
CA LEU A 41 0.29 -1.51 -2.87
C LEU A 41 0.26 -2.30 -1.55
N GLU A 42 -0.92 -2.60 -1.00
CA GLU A 42 -1.11 -3.49 0.15
C GLU A 42 -0.51 -4.90 -0.05
N VAL A 43 -0.27 -5.35 -1.30
CA VAL A 43 0.37 -6.66 -1.55
C VAL A 43 1.86 -6.69 -1.22
N LEU A 44 2.51 -5.53 -1.17
CA LEU A 44 3.92 -5.39 -0.82
C LEU A 44 4.15 -5.79 0.65
N ASP A 45 5.41 -5.93 1.06
CA ASP A 45 5.71 -5.92 2.49
C ASP A 45 5.51 -4.51 3.07
N GLU A 46 5.27 -4.46 4.38
CA GLU A 46 4.97 -3.19 5.07
C GLU A 46 6.16 -2.22 5.02
N THR A 47 7.41 -2.72 4.94
CA THR A 47 8.60 -1.87 4.84
C THR A 47 8.64 -1.17 3.48
N ASP A 48 8.45 -1.90 2.39
CA ASP A 48 8.42 -1.32 1.05
C ASP A 48 7.23 -0.40 0.83
N ARG A 49 6.04 -0.81 1.30
CA ARG A 49 4.86 0.06 1.27
C ARG A 49 5.10 1.34 2.06
N GLY A 50 5.66 1.22 3.27
CA GLY A 50 6.01 2.35 4.13
C GLY A 50 7.00 3.28 3.45
N ARG A 51 8.05 2.75 2.83
CA ARG A 51 9.04 3.53 2.07
C ARG A 51 8.40 4.34 0.93
N ILE A 52 7.38 3.80 0.28
CA ILE A 52 6.69 4.48 -0.83
C ILE A 52 5.70 5.54 -0.32
N LEU A 53 4.84 5.22 0.64
CA LEU A 53 3.71 6.07 1.01
C LEU A 53 3.97 6.99 2.21
N SER A 54 4.84 6.62 3.14
CA SER A 54 5.06 7.39 4.37
C SER A 54 5.50 8.84 4.17
N PRO A 55 6.19 9.25 3.07
CA PRO A 55 6.52 10.65 2.83
C PRO A 55 5.32 11.54 2.48
N TYR A 56 4.19 10.96 2.03
CA TYR A 56 3.05 11.70 1.45
C TYR A 56 1.86 11.69 2.42
N LYS A 57 1.84 12.64 3.35
CA LYS A 57 0.89 12.65 4.48
C LYS A 57 -0.53 13.00 4.03
N LYS A 58 -0.69 13.95 3.11
CA LYS A 58 -2.02 14.26 2.55
C LYS A 58 -2.56 13.10 1.76
N VAL A 59 -1.73 12.41 0.97
CA VAL A 59 -2.14 11.20 0.25
C VAL A 59 -2.62 10.12 1.21
N LEU A 60 -1.92 9.89 2.33
CA LEU A 60 -2.37 8.92 3.34
C LEU A 60 -3.71 9.30 3.96
N GLY A 61 -3.91 10.58 4.32
CA GLY A 61 -5.19 11.06 4.85
C GLY A 61 -6.33 10.92 3.84
N TRP A 62 -6.08 11.33 2.61
CA TRP A 62 -7.05 11.26 1.51
C TRP A 62 -7.47 9.82 1.16
N ILE A 63 -6.54 8.86 1.21
CA ILE A 63 -6.86 7.43 1.06
C ILE A 63 -7.88 7.00 2.13
N GLU A 64 -7.63 7.37 3.38
CA GLU A 64 -8.49 6.98 4.50
C GLU A 64 -9.85 7.68 4.45
N ASP A 65 -9.88 8.98 4.13
CA ASP A 65 -11.12 9.74 3.94
C ASP A 65 -11.98 9.15 2.81
N THR A 66 -11.36 8.78 1.69
CA THR A 66 -12.07 8.17 0.54
C THR A 66 -12.59 6.78 0.87
N ARG A 67 -11.78 5.94 1.52
CA ARG A 67 -12.21 4.62 2.01
C ARG A 67 -13.40 4.75 2.96
N THR A 68 -13.30 5.65 3.94
CA THR A 68 -14.36 5.87 4.94
C THR A 68 -15.65 6.35 4.29
N ALA A 69 -15.57 7.30 3.36
CA ALA A 69 -16.74 7.85 2.69
C ALA A 69 -17.43 6.86 1.73
N THR A 70 -16.72 5.82 1.29
CA THR A 70 -17.23 4.83 0.32
C THR A 70 -17.47 3.45 0.94
N ASN A 71 -17.35 3.33 2.27
CA ASN A 71 -17.70 2.12 2.99
C ASN A 71 -19.23 1.90 3.06
N PRO A 72 -19.68 0.64 3.03
CA PRO A 72 -18.91 -0.61 3.13
C PRO A 72 -18.33 -1.14 1.81
N HIS A 73 -18.75 -0.60 0.67
CA HIS A 73 -18.45 -1.14 -0.65
C HIS A 73 -16.96 -1.15 -0.98
N PHE A 74 -16.21 -0.18 -0.44
CA PHE A 74 -14.76 -0.17 -0.58
C PHE A 74 -14.13 -1.45 -0.01
N GLU A 75 -14.44 -1.83 1.23
CA GLU A 75 -13.91 -3.05 1.85
C GLU A 75 -14.40 -4.33 1.15
N GLU A 76 -15.66 -4.35 0.71
CA GLU A 76 -16.23 -5.49 -0.01
C GLU A 76 -15.45 -5.79 -1.29
N MET A 77 -15.20 -4.77 -2.11
CA MET A 77 -14.48 -4.90 -3.38
C MET A 77 -12.99 -5.26 -3.17
N HIS A 78 -12.35 -4.71 -2.13
CA HIS A 78 -10.93 -4.95 -1.86
C HIS A 78 -10.66 -6.24 -1.06
N ASN A 79 -11.68 -7.01 -0.66
CA ASN A 79 -11.51 -8.28 0.03
C ASN A 79 -10.60 -9.26 -0.74
N ILE A 80 -10.74 -9.32 -2.06
CA ILE A 80 -9.88 -10.16 -2.92
C ILE A 80 -8.41 -9.77 -2.79
N LEU A 81 -8.13 -8.46 -2.79
CA LEU A 81 -6.79 -7.92 -2.62
C LEU A 81 -6.22 -8.28 -1.25
N TYR A 82 -6.99 -8.18 -0.16
CA TYR A 82 -6.51 -8.55 1.17
C TYR A 82 -6.20 -10.05 1.28
N ARG A 83 -6.99 -10.90 0.62
CA ARG A 83 -6.68 -12.34 0.52
C ARG A 83 -5.37 -12.56 -0.23
N ALA A 84 -5.11 -11.80 -1.31
CA ALA A 84 -3.86 -11.86 -2.05
C ALA A 84 -2.67 -11.38 -1.19
N LYS A 85 -2.80 -10.25 -0.48
CA LYS A 85 -1.81 -9.76 0.51
C LYS A 85 -1.40 -10.86 1.47
N LYS A 86 -2.37 -11.52 2.10
CA LYS A 86 -2.10 -12.62 3.06
C LYS A 86 -1.32 -13.76 2.42
N LYS A 87 -1.66 -14.16 1.19
CA LYS A 87 -0.94 -15.21 0.45
C LYS A 87 0.51 -14.81 0.15
N PHE A 88 0.74 -13.59 -0.32
CA PHE A 88 2.09 -13.09 -0.61
C PHE A 88 2.94 -12.96 0.65
N GLN A 89 2.35 -12.53 1.78
CA GLN A 89 3.03 -12.51 3.08
C GLN A 89 3.47 -13.91 3.50
N GLN A 90 2.59 -14.90 3.42
CA GLN A 90 2.91 -16.30 3.74
C GLN A 90 4.02 -16.85 2.83
N GLN A 91 3.99 -16.53 1.53
CA GLN A 91 5.02 -16.97 0.60
C GLN A 91 6.40 -16.37 0.94
N ARG A 92 6.45 -15.08 1.28
CA ARG A 92 7.69 -14.40 1.71
C ARG A 92 8.26 -15.01 2.99
N SER A 93 7.42 -15.32 3.98
CA SER A 93 7.85 -15.99 5.22
C SER A 93 8.49 -17.35 4.95
N ARG A 94 7.86 -18.19 4.11
CA ARG A 94 8.40 -19.51 3.73
C ARG A 94 9.75 -19.41 3.03
N ILE A 95 9.91 -18.44 2.13
CA ILE A 95 11.18 -18.20 1.44
C ILE A 95 12.26 -17.81 2.46
N ALA A 96 11.94 -16.88 3.37
CA ALA A 96 12.86 -16.46 4.41
C ALA A 96 13.32 -17.64 5.28
N GLU A 97 12.40 -18.50 5.73
CA GLU A 97 12.69 -19.71 6.51
C GLU A 97 13.60 -20.71 5.76
N SER A 98 13.32 -20.97 4.48
CA SER A 98 14.15 -21.88 3.66
C SER A 98 15.57 -21.35 3.39
N GLY A 99 15.73 -20.02 3.31
CA GLY A 99 17.02 -19.36 3.18
C GLY A 99 17.87 -19.46 4.45
N THR A 100 17.27 -19.36 5.63
CA THR A 100 17.98 -19.54 6.91
C THR A 100 18.40 -20.99 7.13
N GLU A 101 17.57 -21.96 6.76
CA GLU A 101 17.92 -23.39 6.88
C GLU A 101 19.11 -23.79 6.00
N THR A 102 19.16 -23.30 4.76
CA THR A 102 20.26 -23.57 3.84
C THR A 102 21.57 -22.92 4.30
N SER A 103 21.52 -21.70 4.83
CA SER A 103 22.69 -21.01 5.38
C SER A 103 23.24 -21.69 6.65
N ASN A 104 22.36 -22.15 7.55
CA ASN A 104 22.75 -22.90 8.75
C ASN A 104 23.38 -24.27 8.43
N LYS A 105 22.94 -24.95 7.36
CA LYS A 105 23.59 -26.19 6.90
C LYS A 105 25.00 -25.92 6.34
N MET A 106 25.16 -24.87 5.53
CA MET A 106 26.47 -24.51 4.96
C MET A 106 27.49 -24.13 6.05
N GLY A 107 27.08 -23.39 7.08
CA GLY A 107 27.93 -23.02 8.21
C GLY A 107 28.37 -24.19 9.09
N ARG A 108 27.61 -25.29 9.13
CA ARG A 108 27.99 -26.51 9.87
C ARG A 108 29.02 -27.37 9.13
N HIS A 109 29.12 -27.26 7.81
CA HIS A 109 30.07 -28.03 7.01
C HIS A 109 31.45 -27.36 6.84
N SER A 110 31.63 -26.10 7.27
CA SER A 110 32.89 -25.36 7.10
C SER A 110 33.88 -25.47 8.27
N LYS A 111 33.65 -26.37 9.24
CA LYS A 111 34.62 -26.69 10.30
C LYS A 111 35.22 -28.08 10.07
N MET A 112 36.28 -28.15 9.28
CA MET A 112 37.26 -29.24 9.23
C MET A 112 38.65 -28.64 9.01
#